data_AF-X0YSV5-F1
#
_entry.id   AF-X0YSV5-F1
#
_cell.length_a   1.000
_cell.length_b   1.000
_cell.length_c   1.000
_cell.angle_alpha   90.00
_cell.angle_beta   90.00
_cell.angle_gamma   90.00
#
_symmetry.space_group_name_H-M   'P 1'
#
loop_
_entity.id
_entity.type
_entity.pdbx_description
1 polymer ?
#
loop_
_entity_poly.entity_id
_entity_poly.type
_entity_poly.pdbx_seq_one_letter_code
_entity_poly.pdbx_strand_id
1 'polypeptide(L)'
;LRVSAKRVAGWWKDTGKPEDLLQANRLVLSQIARDVSGEVVDADVAGEVVVAEGARIVRSEVRGPAHIAAGAVIEDGYVGPYTSIGQDARVIRSEIEYSILMDEAELRNLPRRVDASVIGQGVRVEGRGGDLRQNTLQLFLGDQSQVRL
;
A
#
# COMPACT_ATOMS: atom_id res chain seq x y z
N LEU A 1 -35.84 -0.63 28.13
CA LEU A 1 -34.78 -1.24 27.29
C LEU A 1 -33.68 -1.75 28.21
N ARG A 2 -33.25 -3.02 28.08
CA ARG A 2 -32.06 -3.54 28.76
C ARG A 2 -30.86 -3.33 27.85
N VAL A 3 -29.85 -2.63 28.35
CA VAL A 3 -28.56 -2.44 27.68
C VAL A 3 -27.60 -3.51 28.21
N SER A 4 -26.87 -4.16 27.31
CA SER A 4 -25.79 -5.11 27.67
C SER A 4 -24.46 -4.62 27.09
N ALA A 5 -23.41 -4.64 27.91
CA ALA A 5 -22.04 -4.37 27.49
C ALA A 5 -21.21 -5.65 27.52
N LYS A 6 -20.24 -5.77 26.60
CA LYS A 6 -19.30 -6.90 26.54
C LYS A 6 -17.88 -6.36 26.47
N ARG A 7 -16.97 -6.99 27.20
CA ARG A 7 -15.54 -6.63 27.19
C ARG A 7 -14.88 -7.31 26.00
N VAL A 8 -14.20 -6.54 25.15
CA VAL A 8 -13.39 -7.08 24.06
C VAL A 8 -12.07 -7.55 24.65
N ALA A 9 -11.78 -8.85 24.55
CA ALA A 9 -10.47 -9.41 24.87
C ALA A 9 -9.61 -9.34 23.62
N GLY A 10 -8.81 -8.29 23.52
CA GLY A 10 -8.02 -7.98 22.33
C GLY A 10 -7.83 -6.48 22.21
N TRP A 11 -7.32 -6.05 21.06
CA TRP A 11 -7.11 -4.63 20.81
C TRP A 11 -8.35 -4.01 20.16
N TRP A 12 -8.75 -2.83 20.64
CA TRP A 12 -9.82 -2.02 20.06
C TRP A 12 -9.26 -0.65 19.75
N LYS A 13 -9.45 -0.18 18.52
CA LYS A 13 -8.97 1.12 18.06
C LYS A 13 -10.01 1.83 17.22
N ASP A 14 -10.28 3.09 17.55
CA ASP A 14 -11.07 3.98 16.70
C ASP A 14 -10.26 4.34 15.45
N THR A 15 -10.67 3.85 14.28
CA THR A 15 -10.01 4.17 12.99
C THR A 15 -10.55 5.47 12.41
N GLY A 16 -10.48 6.56 13.18
CA GLY A 16 -10.95 7.89 12.74
C GLY A 16 -9.89 8.70 12.00
N LYS A 17 -8.61 8.32 12.09
CA LYS A 17 -7.47 9.05 11.54
C LYS A 17 -6.58 8.15 10.67
N PRO A 18 -5.95 8.67 9.60
CA PRO A 18 -5.03 7.90 8.76
C PRO A 18 -3.88 7.25 9.55
N GLU A 19 -3.33 7.94 10.56
CA GLU A 19 -2.25 7.41 11.40
C GLU A 19 -2.71 6.18 12.19
N ASP A 20 -3.99 6.13 12.52
CA ASP A 20 -4.57 5.02 13.27
C ASP A 20 -4.69 3.76 12.41
N LEU A 21 -5.03 3.92 11.12
CA LEU A 21 -5.03 2.86 10.12
C LEU A 21 -3.62 2.31 9.87
N LEU A 22 -2.62 3.18 9.72
CA LEU A 22 -1.23 2.75 9.50
C LEU A 22 -0.69 1.91 10.67
N GLN A 23 -1.00 2.33 11.90
CA GLN A 23 -0.62 1.54 13.08
C GLN A 23 -1.36 0.19 13.14
N ALA A 24 -2.65 0.16 12.81
CA ALA A 24 -3.39 -1.10 12.75
C ALA A 24 -2.83 -2.04 11.67
N ASN A 25 -2.53 -1.51 10.48
CA ASN A 25 -1.90 -2.23 9.39
C ASN A 25 -0.55 -2.83 9.81
N ARG A 26 0.29 -2.05 10.48
CA ARG A 26 1.57 -2.51 11.02
C ARG A 26 1.40 -3.70 11.98
N LEU A 27 0.42 -3.64 12.89
CA LEU A 27 0.15 -4.73 13.83
C LEU A 27 -0.29 -6.01 13.13
N VAL A 28 -1.14 -5.89 12.10
CA VAL A 28 -1.57 -7.02 11.28
C VAL A 28 -0.39 -7.61 10.51
N LEU A 29 0.38 -6.77 9.79
CA LEU A 29 1.53 -7.22 8.99
C LEU A 29 2.64 -7.81 9.84
N SER A 30 2.82 -7.40 11.10
CA SER A 30 3.82 -8.01 12.00
C SER A 30 3.54 -9.47 12.36
N GLN A 31 2.35 -9.99 12.05
CA GLN A 31 1.91 -11.33 12.41
C GLN A 31 1.77 -12.26 11.19
N ILE A 32 2.00 -11.76 9.97
CA ILE A 32 1.87 -12.58 8.77
C ILE A 32 3.04 -13.54 8.65
N ALA A 33 2.76 -14.74 8.12
CA ALA A 33 3.80 -15.64 7.66
C ALA A 33 4.04 -15.39 6.17
N ARG A 34 5.29 -15.61 5.72
CA ARG A 34 5.63 -15.54 4.30
C ARG A 34 4.81 -16.57 3.51
N ASP A 35 4.18 -16.12 2.42
CA ASP A 35 3.44 -16.97 1.48
C ASP A 35 3.54 -16.33 0.08
N VAL A 36 4.08 -17.04 -0.90
CA VAL A 36 4.27 -16.51 -2.25
C VAL A 36 3.56 -17.44 -3.23
N SER A 37 2.31 -17.12 -3.51
CA SER A 37 1.42 -17.84 -4.42
C SER A 37 1.23 -17.13 -5.78
N GLY A 38 1.59 -15.84 -5.88
CA GLY A 38 1.59 -15.07 -7.12
C GLY A 38 2.88 -15.22 -7.95
N GLU A 39 2.95 -14.46 -9.05
CA GLU A 39 4.06 -14.51 -10.02
C GLU A 39 5.16 -13.50 -9.68
N VAL A 40 6.42 -13.93 -9.74
CA VAL A 40 7.61 -13.10 -9.49
C VAL A 40 8.59 -13.28 -10.66
N VAL A 41 8.86 -12.20 -11.41
CA VAL A 41 9.68 -12.23 -12.64
C VAL A 41 10.76 -11.16 -12.56
N ASP A 42 12.04 -11.58 -12.65
CA ASP A 42 13.20 -10.69 -12.56
C ASP A 42 13.16 -9.75 -11.34
N ALA A 43 12.61 -10.24 -10.22
CA ALA A 43 12.30 -9.45 -9.04
C ALA A 43 12.81 -10.13 -7.76
N ASP A 44 13.02 -9.34 -6.71
CA ASP A 44 13.52 -9.81 -5.41
C ASP A 44 12.47 -9.62 -4.32
N VAL A 45 12.19 -10.68 -3.55
CA VAL A 45 11.19 -10.70 -2.47
C VAL A 45 11.81 -11.30 -1.21
N ALA A 46 11.99 -10.47 -0.17
CA ALA A 46 12.60 -10.89 1.10
C ALA A 46 11.79 -10.45 2.33
N GLY A 47 11.93 -11.20 3.42
CA GLY A 47 11.18 -11.02 4.66
C GLY A 47 9.81 -11.68 4.63
N GLU A 48 8.97 -11.32 5.59
CA GLU A 48 7.59 -11.78 5.75
C GLU A 48 6.69 -11.15 4.70
N VAL A 49 6.71 -11.68 3.48
CA VAL A 49 5.91 -11.16 2.38
C VAL A 49 4.83 -12.17 2.00
N VAL A 50 3.59 -11.69 1.90
CA VAL A 50 2.48 -12.41 1.29
C VAL A 50 2.28 -11.88 -0.13
N VAL A 51 2.33 -12.76 -1.12
CA VAL A 51 2.00 -12.48 -2.52
C VAL A 51 0.87 -13.41 -2.92
N ALA A 52 -0.35 -12.90 -2.95
CA ALA A 52 -1.55 -13.69 -3.23
C ALA A 52 -1.56 -14.20 -4.68
N GLU A 53 -2.32 -15.28 -4.91
CA GLU A 53 -2.55 -15.81 -6.26
C GLU A 53 -3.06 -14.71 -7.21
N GLY A 54 -2.54 -14.70 -8.44
CA GLY A 54 -2.88 -13.70 -9.46
C GLY A 54 -2.18 -12.35 -9.29
N ALA A 55 -1.49 -12.08 -8.18
CA ALA A 55 -0.60 -10.93 -8.08
C ALA A 55 0.66 -11.14 -8.93
N ARG A 56 1.24 -10.06 -9.45
CA ARG A 56 2.45 -10.11 -10.29
C ARG A 56 3.47 -9.05 -9.88
N ILE A 57 4.71 -9.49 -9.67
CA ILE A 57 5.87 -8.66 -9.33
C ILE A 57 6.89 -8.79 -10.46
N VAL A 58 7.21 -7.70 -11.14
CA VAL A 58 8.08 -7.70 -12.33
C VAL A 58 9.18 -6.66 -12.18
N ARG A 59 10.46 -7.05 -12.35
CA ARG A 59 11.61 -6.12 -12.30
C ARG A 59 11.58 -5.18 -11.08
N SER A 60 11.24 -5.72 -9.93
CA SER A 60 10.91 -4.95 -8.72
C SER A 60 11.52 -5.57 -7.47
N GLU A 61 11.47 -4.83 -6.37
CA GLU A 61 11.92 -5.28 -5.06
C GLU A 61 10.79 -5.16 -4.03
N VAL A 62 10.56 -6.22 -3.24
CA VAL A 62 9.61 -6.23 -2.14
C VAL A 62 10.30 -6.68 -0.85
N ARG A 63 10.24 -5.83 0.18
CA ARG A 63 10.82 -6.08 1.51
C ARG A 63 9.72 -6.12 2.57
N GLY A 64 9.59 -7.25 3.24
CA GLY A 64 8.58 -7.49 4.26
C GLY A 64 8.89 -6.85 5.62
N PRO A 65 7.89 -6.75 6.51
CA PRO A 65 6.57 -7.37 6.37
C PRO A 65 5.67 -6.66 5.34
N ALA A 66 5.11 -7.38 4.36
CA ALA A 66 4.27 -6.76 3.32
C ALA A 66 3.20 -7.72 2.79
N HIS A 67 2.07 -7.18 2.35
CA HIS A 67 0.98 -7.95 1.75
C HIS A 67 0.62 -7.42 0.37
N ILE A 68 0.68 -8.29 -0.64
CA ILE A 68 0.33 -8.02 -2.03
C ILE A 68 -0.91 -8.85 -2.38
N ALA A 69 -2.07 -8.20 -2.49
CA ALA A 69 -3.34 -8.87 -2.74
C ALA A 69 -3.49 -9.35 -4.19
N ALA A 70 -4.51 -10.18 -4.44
CA ALA A 70 -4.76 -10.78 -5.74
C ALA A 70 -4.93 -9.72 -6.85
N GLY A 71 -4.44 -10.02 -8.05
CA GLY A 71 -4.50 -9.12 -9.20
C GLY A 71 -3.60 -7.88 -9.13
N ALA A 72 -2.96 -7.62 -7.99
CA ALA A 72 -2.07 -6.48 -7.84
C ALA A 72 -0.83 -6.62 -8.74
N VAL A 73 -0.35 -5.50 -9.28
CA VAL A 73 0.82 -5.45 -10.16
C VAL A 73 1.86 -4.49 -9.59
N ILE A 74 3.07 -5.00 -9.35
CA ILE A 74 4.25 -4.21 -9.02
C ILE A 74 5.21 -4.35 -10.19
N GLU A 75 5.54 -3.24 -10.86
CA GLU A 75 6.40 -3.25 -12.05
C GLU A 75 7.40 -2.10 -12.01
N ASP A 76 8.68 -2.41 -12.21
CA ASP A 76 9.79 -1.44 -12.17
C ASP A 76 9.76 -0.58 -10.87
N GLY A 77 9.40 -1.18 -9.74
CA GLY A 77 9.11 -0.47 -8.50
C GLY A 77 9.71 -1.10 -7.24
N TYR A 78 9.45 -0.45 -6.11
CA TYR A 78 9.85 -0.93 -4.79
C TYR A 78 8.66 -0.87 -3.81
N VAL A 79 8.47 -1.94 -3.06
CA VAL A 79 7.53 -2.00 -1.92
C VAL A 79 8.30 -2.33 -0.65
N GLY A 80 8.28 -1.40 0.30
CA GLY A 80 9.00 -1.51 1.55
C GLY A 80 8.17 -2.07 2.70
N PRO A 81 8.80 -2.27 3.87
CA PRO A 81 8.15 -2.87 5.03
C PRO A 81 6.90 -2.13 5.48
N TYR A 82 6.00 -2.90 6.10
CA TYR A 82 4.71 -2.49 6.61
C TYR A 82 3.78 -1.88 5.56
N THR A 83 3.88 -2.36 4.33
CA THR A 83 3.04 -1.92 3.20
C THR A 83 2.01 -2.98 2.82
N SER A 84 0.77 -2.54 2.63
CA SER A 84 -0.32 -3.35 2.09
C SER A 84 -0.74 -2.81 0.72
N ILE A 85 -0.74 -3.68 -0.29
CA ILE A 85 -1.20 -3.42 -1.65
C ILE A 85 -2.49 -4.20 -1.87
N GLY A 86 -3.59 -3.46 -2.13
CA GLY A 86 -4.94 -3.96 -2.29
C GLY A 86 -5.18 -4.70 -3.61
N GLN A 87 -6.37 -5.28 -3.74
CA GLN A 87 -6.75 -6.07 -4.89
C GLN A 87 -6.70 -5.22 -6.16
N ASP A 88 -6.13 -5.75 -7.25
CA ASP A 88 -6.03 -5.06 -8.55
C ASP A 88 -5.30 -3.70 -8.50
N ALA A 89 -4.63 -3.38 -7.39
CA ALA A 89 -3.85 -2.16 -7.23
C ALA A 89 -2.52 -2.23 -8.00
N ARG A 90 -1.95 -1.07 -8.31
CA ARG A 90 -0.80 -0.96 -9.21
C ARG A 90 0.28 -0.06 -8.62
N VAL A 91 1.51 -0.55 -8.58
CA VAL A 91 2.71 0.24 -8.26
C VAL A 91 3.67 0.12 -9.43
N ILE A 92 3.69 1.14 -10.29
CA ILE A 92 4.42 1.13 -11.58
C ILE A 92 5.46 2.24 -11.58
N ARG A 93 6.74 1.92 -11.77
CA ARG A 93 7.84 2.92 -11.77
C ARG A 93 7.75 3.88 -10.58
N SER A 94 7.48 3.32 -9.40
CA SER A 94 7.19 4.06 -8.18
C SER A 94 7.67 3.25 -6.97
N GLU A 95 7.93 3.96 -5.87
CA GLU A 95 8.34 3.36 -4.61
C GLU A 95 7.32 3.70 -3.52
N ILE A 96 7.01 2.73 -2.65
CA ILE A 96 6.10 2.90 -1.52
C ILE A 96 6.60 2.14 -0.28
N GLU A 97 6.45 2.72 0.91
CA GLU A 97 6.82 2.11 2.20
C GLU A 97 5.86 2.57 3.31
N TYR A 98 5.70 1.77 4.37
CA TYR A 98 4.89 2.10 5.55
C TYR A 98 3.51 2.68 5.21
N SER A 99 2.83 2.07 4.23
CA SER A 99 1.64 2.66 3.60
C SER A 99 0.56 1.63 3.29
N ILE A 100 -0.65 2.11 3.00
CA ILE A 100 -1.77 1.29 2.55
C ILE A 100 -2.19 1.82 1.18
N LEU A 101 -2.09 0.99 0.15
CA LEU A 101 -2.68 1.22 -1.16
C LEU A 101 -3.93 0.35 -1.25
N MET A 102 -5.12 0.96 -1.23
CA MET A 102 -6.38 0.22 -1.25
C MET A 102 -6.66 -0.37 -2.65
N ASP A 103 -7.73 -1.16 -2.75
CA ASP A 103 -8.11 -1.84 -3.98
C ASP A 103 -8.21 -0.88 -5.18
N GLU A 104 -7.82 -1.35 -6.35
CA GLU A 104 -7.86 -0.62 -7.63
C GLU A 104 -7.04 0.69 -7.67
N ALA A 105 -6.34 1.04 -6.60
CA ALA A 105 -5.54 2.26 -6.54
C ALA A 105 -4.23 2.10 -7.32
N GLU A 106 -3.72 3.20 -7.87
CA GLU A 106 -2.55 3.20 -8.75
C GLU A 106 -1.55 4.28 -8.38
N LEU A 107 -0.29 3.88 -8.18
CA LEU A 107 0.87 4.76 -8.14
C LEU A 107 1.67 4.55 -9.42
N ARG A 108 1.92 5.63 -10.16
CA ARG A 108 2.59 5.55 -11.45
C ARG A 108 3.62 6.66 -11.63
N ASN A 109 4.84 6.30 -12.03
CA ASN A 109 5.92 7.21 -12.42
C ASN A 109 6.26 8.28 -11.37
N LEU A 110 6.15 7.93 -10.08
CA LEU A 110 6.39 8.88 -9.01
C LEU A 110 7.89 9.15 -8.88
N PRO A 111 8.33 10.42 -8.87
CA PRO A 111 9.74 10.78 -8.77
C PRO A 111 10.30 10.59 -7.35
N ARG A 112 9.42 10.32 -6.38
CA ARG A 112 9.75 10.16 -4.96
C ARG A 112 8.95 9.00 -4.38
N ARG A 113 9.53 8.39 -3.35
CA ARG A 113 8.88 7.35 -2.56
C ARG A 113 7.67 7.91 -1.80
N VAL A 114 6.58 7.14 -1.82
CA VAL A 114 5.40 7.35 -0.98
C VAL A 114 5.65 6.69 0.37
N ASP A 115 5.49 7.43 1.46
CA ASP A 115 5.72 6.96 2.82
C ASP A 115 4.57 7.39 3.74
N ALA A 116 4.30 6.61 4.79
CA ALA A 116 3.32 6.94 5.83
C ALA A 116 1.95 7.39 5.28
N SER A 117 1.46 6.72 4.24
CA SER A 117 0.32 7.18 3.44
C SER A 117 -0.78 6.14 3.34
N VAL A 118 -2.03 6.62 3.24
CA VAL A 118 -3.20 5.80 2.92
C VAL A 118 -3.78 6.32 1.61
N ILE A 119 -3.78 5.48 0.58
CA ILE A 119 -4.27 5.80 -0.75
C ILE A 119 -5.59 5.04 -0.94
N GLY A 120 -6.68 5.79 -1.05
CA GLY A 120 -8.04 5.26 -1.09
C GLY A 120 -8.34 4.40 -2.33
N GLN A 121 -9.44 3.65 -2.28
CA GLN A 121 -9.86 2.76 -3.36
C GLN A 121 -10.00 3.52 -4.70
N GLY A 122 -9.43 2.98 -5.77
CA GLY A 122 -9.48 3.55 -7.13
C GLY A 122 -8.72 4.87 -7.31
N VAL A 123 -8.05 5.39 -6.28
CA VAL A 123 -7.26 6.63 -6.39
C VAL A 123 -6.05 6.40 -7.26
N ARG A 124 -5.78 7.34 -8.17
CA ARG A 124 -4.60 7.33 -9.03
C ARG A 124 -3.69 8.51 -8.71
N VAL A 125 -2.42 8.21 -8.43
CA VAL A 125 -1.36 9.20 -8.25
C VAL A 125 -0.35 8.99 -9.38
N GLU A 126 -0.32 9.94 -10.31
CA GLU A 126 0.55 9.87 -11.48
C GLU A 126 1.59 11.00 -11.45
N GLY A 127 2.85 10.62 -11.55
CA GLY A 127 3.96 11.52 -11.77
C GLY A 127 4.33 11.59 -13.25
N ARG A 128 5.15 12.58 -13.61
CA ARG A 128 5.61 12.75 -15.00
C ARG A 128 6.96 12.09 -15.31
N GLY A 129 7.63 11.50 -14.31
CA GLY A 129 8.93 10.84 -14.46
C GLY A 129 10.08 11.77 -14.89
N GLY A 130 11.25 11.65 -14.25
CA GLY A 130 12.58 12.02 -14.79
C GLY A 130 12.92 13.48 -15.15
N ASP A 131 11.98 14.35 -15.53
CA ASP A 131 12.29 15.72 -15.96
C ASP A 131 12.04 16.71 -14.82
N LEU A 132 13.11 17.02 -14.08
CA LEU A 132 13.16 17.96 -12.94
C LEU A 132 12.70 19.39 -13.29
N ARG A 133 12.44 19.70 -14.58
CA ARG A 133 11.95 21.01 -15.02
C ARG A 133 10.44 21.20 -14.86
N GLN A 134 9.68 20.14 -14.55
CA GLN A 134 8.22 20.22 -14.43
C GLN A 134 7.76 20.06 -12.96
N ASN A 135 7.90 21.13 -12.17
CA ASN A 135 7.34 21.21 -10.80
C ASN A 135 5.84 21.54 -10.78
N THR A 136 5.06 20.93 -11.67
CA THR A 136 3.62 21.20 -11.78
C THR A 136 2.82 20.07 -11.16
N LEU A 137 1.92 20.42 -10.23
CA LEU A 137 0.99 19.49 -9.61
C LEU A 137 -0.41 19.71 -10.16
N GLN A 138 -1.08 18.62 -10.53
CA GLN A 138 -2.49 18.61 -10.84
C GLN A 138 -3.19 17.71 -9.82
N LEU A 139 -4.20 18.24 -9.13
CA LEU A 139 -4.89 17.55 -8.04
C LEU A 139 -6.40 17.59 -8.31
N PHE A 140 -7.05 16.43 -8.22
CA PHE A 140 -8.50 16.29 -8.13
C PHE A 140 -8.80 15.63 -6.79
N LEU A 141 -9.37 16.39 -5.85
CA LEU A 141 -9.56 15.97 -4.46
C LEU A 141 -11.04 16.05 -4.10
N GLY A 142 -11.59 14.95 -3.59
CA GLY A 142 -12.96 14.88 -3.07
C GLY A 142 -13.05 15.29 -1.60
N ASP A 143 -14.20 15.06 -0.98
CA ASP A 143 -14.44 15.44 0.42
C ASP A 143 -13.49 14.73 1.39
N GLN A 144 -13.03 15.47 2.41
CA GLN A 144 -12.08 15.04 3.44
C GLN A 144 -10.69 14.60 2.95
N SER A 145 -10.32 14.94 1.71
CA SER A 145 -8.97 14.73 1.19
C SER A 145 -7.93 15.56 1.95
N GLN A 146 -6.78 14.96 2.26
CA GLN A 146 -5.62 15.66 2.81
C GLN A 146 -4.40 15.41 1.91
N VAL A 147 -3.69 16.48 1.56
CA VAL A 147 -2.45 16.41 0.75
C VAL A 147 -1.34 17.10 1.52
N ARG A 148 -0.19 16.43 1.64
CA ARG A 148 1.06 16.97 2.20
C ARG A 148 2.16 16.75 1.16
N LEU A 149 2.94 17.78 0.83
CA LEU A 149 3.96 17.81 -0.23
C LEU A 149 5.33 18.14 0.36
#